data_AF-A0A967W4P4-F1
#
_entry.id   AF-A0A967W4P4-F1
#
_cell.length_a   1.000
_cell.length_b   1.000
_cell.length_c   1.000
_cell.angle_alpha   90.00
_cell.angle_beta   90.00
_cell.angle_gamma   90.00
#
_symmetry.space_group_name_H-M   'P 1'
#
loop_
_entity.id
_entity.type
_entity.pdbx_description
1 polymer ?
#
loop_
_entity_poly.entity_id
_entity_poly.type
_entity_poly.pdbx_seq_one_letter_code
_entity_poly.pdbx_strand_id
1 'polypeptide(L)' 'MNENNGGESRADRDDQEQIPMMQRVLDNPFILLMLGILVPTVFYIIWGIIEITQIPPAP' A
#
# COMPACT_ATOMS: atom_id res chain seq x y z
N MET A 1 -15.85 58.02 -1.92
CA MET A 1 -14.59 57.34 -1.58
C MET A 1 -14.80 55.85 -1.80
N ASN A 2 -14.12 55.27 -2.80
CA ASN A 2 -14.13 53.82 -3.04
C ASN A 2 -12.83 53.28 -2.45
N GLU A 3 -12.94 52.58 -1.31
CA GLU A 3 -11.80 52.03 -0.62
C GLU A 3 -11.42 50.66 -1.21
N ASN A 4 -10.11 50.55 -1.40
CA ASN A 4 -9.24 49.40 -1.27
C ASN A 4 -9.47 48.12 -2.10
N ASN A 5 -8.58 47.99 -3.11
CA ASN A 5 -7.74 46.80 -3.29
C ASN A 5 -7.45 46.11 -1.94
N GLY A 6 -7.85 44.86 -1.79
CA GLY A 6 -7.60 44.11 -0.55
C GLY A 6 -8.19 42.71 -0.57
N GLY A 7 -7.69 41.86 -1.46
CA GLY A 7 -8.09 40.46 -1.54
C GLY A 7 -7.06 39.66 -2.32
N GLU A 8 -5.82 39.73 -1.84
CA GLU A 8 -4.68 38.95 -2.29
C GLU A 8 -5.08 37.52 -2.67
N SER A 9 -4.54 37.04 -3.79
CA SER A 9 -4.39 35.64 -4.16
C SER A 9 -4.01 34.81 -2.92
N ARG A 10 -4.99 34.20 -2.24
CA ARG A 10 -4.82 33.63 -0.90
C ARG A 10 -5.04 32.13 -0.78
N ALA A 11 -5.09 31.39 -1.88
CA ALA A 11 -5.13 29.93 -1.82
C ALA A 11 -4.62 29.27 -3.10
N ASP A 12 -3.49 29.75 -3.62
CA ASP A 12 -2.55 28.88 -4.33
C ASP A 12 -1.57 28.27 -3.31
N ARG A 13 -2.10 27.85 -2.16
CA ARG A 13 -1.34 27.20 -1.09
C ARG A 13 -1.60 25.72 -1.21
N ASP A 14 -0.80 25.11 -2.07
CA ASP A 14 0.09 24.01 -1.69
C ASP A 14 -0.49 22.78 -0.98
N ASP A 15 -1.80 22.58 -1.02
CA ASP A 15 -2.41 21.30 -0.63
C ASP A 15 -2.55 20.42 -1.88
N GLN A 16 -1.48 20.35 -2.68
CA GLN A 16 -1.16 19.09 -3.34
C GLN A 16 -0.89 18.10 -2.21
N GLU A 17 -1.96 17.62 -1.57
CA GLU A 17 -1.92 16.53 -0.61
C GLU A 17 -1.35 15.34 -1.38
N GLN A 18 -0.02 15.22 -1.37
CA GLN A 18 0.68 14.12 -1.99
C GLN A 18 0.20 12.89 -1.24
N ILE A 19 -0.76 12.19 -1.86
CA ILE A 19 -1.39 11.01 -1.30
C ILE A 19 -0.25 10.09 -0.86
N PRO A 20 -0.11 9.82 0.45
CA PRO A 20 1.01 9.06 0.96
C PRO A 20 1.10 7.73 0.23
N MET A 21 2.31 7.34 -0.21
CA MET A 21 2.50 6.12 -1.02
C MET A 21 1.89 4.88 -0.36
N MET A 22 1.95 4.80 0.97
CA MET A 22 1.35 3.72 1.73
C MET A 22 -0.19 3.69 1.63
N GLN A 23 -0.83 4.87 1.62
CA GLN A 23 -2.27 4.99 1.41
C GLN A 23 -2.66 4.48 0.03
N ARG A 24 -1.91 4.87 -1.01
CA ARG A 24 -2.16 4.41 -2.39
C ARG A 24 -2.06 2.89 -2.58
N VAL A 25 -1.20 2.23 -1.81
CA VAL A 25 -1.08 0.76 -1.79
C VAL A 25 -2.29 0.12 -1.10
N LEU A 26 -2.77 0.71 0.00
CA LEU A 26 -3.90 0.21 0.78
C LEU A 26 -5.28 0.58 0.19
N ASP A 27 -5.36 1.65 -0.59
CA ASP A 27 -6.59 2.14 -1.22
C ASP A 27 -6.91 1.38 -2.52
N ASN A 28 -5.97 0.59 -3.04
CA ASN A 28 -6.16 -0.14 -4.28
C ASN A 28 -6.59 -1.60 -4.00
N PRO A 29 -7.88 -1.95 -4.20
CA PRO A 29 -8.43 -3.24 -3.77
C PRO A 29 -7.74 -4.44 -4.42
N PHE A 30 -7.19 -4.29 -5.63
CA PHE A 30 -6.40 -5.33 -6.28
C PHE A 30 -5.06 -5.59 -5.58
N ILE A 31 -4.40 -4.56 -5.07
CA ILE A 31 -3.15 -4.72 -4.31
C ILE A 31 -3.45 -5.36 -2.96
N LEU A 32 -4.53 -4.94 -2.30
CA LEU A 32 -5.00 -5.57 -1.07
C LEU A 32 -5.37 -7.05 -1.28
N LEU A 33 -6.06 -7.36 -2.37
CA LEU A 33 -6.42 -8.74 -2.74
C LEU A 33 -5.17 -9.56 -3.07
N MET A 34 -4.29 -9.02 -3.91
CA MET A 34 -3.04 -9.69 -4.27
C MET A 34 -2.23 -9.97 -3.01
N LEU A 35 -2.00 -8.98 -2.14
CA LEU A 35 -1.27 -9.18 -0.90
C LEU A 35 -1.98 -10.18 0.02
N GLY A 36 -3.31 -10.10 0.11
CA GLY A 36 -4.14 -10.98 0.93
C GLY A 36 -4.06 -12.45 0.54
N ILE A 37 -3.89 -12.78 -0.74
CA ILE A 37 -3.70 -14.17 -1.21
C ILE A 37 -2.21 -14.52 -1.33
N LEU A 38 -1.37 -13.58 -1.76
CA LEU A 38 0.05 -13.79 -1.98
C LEU A 38 0.80 -14.10 -0.68
N VAL A 39 0.48 -13.38 0.40
CA VAL A 39 1.11 -13.60 1.72
C VAL A 39 0.89 -15.04 2.21
N PRO A 40 -0.35 -15.54 2.36
CA PRO A 40 -0.54 -16.92 2.80
C PRO A 40 -0.02 -17.92 1.76
N THR A 41 -0.14 -17.66 0.46
CA THR A 41 0.41 -18.56 -0.57
C THR A 41 1.92 -18.75 -0.43
N VAL A 42 2.69 -17.66 -0.35
CA VAL A 42 4.15 -17.74 -0.16
C VAL A 42 4.49 -18.40 1.17
N PHE A 43 3.74 -18.08 2.23
CA PHE A 43 3.92 -18.69 3.54
C PHE A 43 3.72 -20.22 3.49
N TYR A 44 2.63 -20.68 2.87
CA TYR A 44 2.35 -22.11 2.69
C TYR A 44 3.39 -22.81 1.81
N ILE A 45 3.90 -22.14 0.77
CA ILE A 45 4.97 -22.70 -0.06
C ILE A 45 6.24 -22.91 0.76
N ILE A 46 6.69 -21.87 1.48
CA ILE A 46 7.90 -21.96 2.31
C ILE A 46 7.72 -23.03 3.38
N TRP A 47 6.57 -23.03 4.05
CA TRP A 47 6.25 -24.04 5.06
C TRP A 47 6.24 -25.46 4.47
N GLY A 48 5.62 -25.66 3.31
CA GLY A 48 5.61 -26.95 2.62
C GLY A 48 6.99 -27.42 2.18
N ILE A 49 7.87 -26.49 1.78
CA ILE A 49 9.27 -26.82 1.46
C ILE A 49 9.99 -27.30 2.72
N ILE A 50 9.84 -26.58 3.84
CA ILE A 50 10.41 -26.98 5.13
C ILE A 50 9.93 -28.39 5.48
N GLU A 51 8.62 -28.63 5.43
CA GLU A 51 8.02 -29.95 5.69
C GLU A 51 8.65 -31.04 4.84
N ILE A 52 8.73 -30.86 3.52
CA ILE A 52 9.31 -31.84 2.59
C ILE A 52 10.78 -32.14 2.93
N THR A 53 11.57 -31.12 3.25
CA THR A 53 13.00 -31.32 3.59
C THR A 53 13.22 -32.06 4.91
N GLN A 54 12.24 -32.03 5.81
CA GLN A 54 12.31 -32.71 7.11
C GLN A 54 11.80 -34.16 7.04
N ILE A 55 11.12 -34.57 5.95
CA ILE A 55 10.66 -35.94 5.79
C ILE A 55 11.86 -36.86 5.55
N PRO A 56 12.09 -37.84 6.44
CA PRO A 56 13.15 -38.82 6.22
C PRO A 56 12.79 -39.70 5.00
N PRO A 57 13.78 -40.07 4.16
CA PRO A 57 13.53 -40.95 3.04
C PRO A 57 13.01 -42.30 3.54
N ALA A 58 12.04 -42.85 2.83
CA ALA A 58 11.54 -44.20 3.10
C ALA A 58 12.67 -45.22 2.97
N PRO A 59 12.65 -46.31 3.78
CA PRO A 59 13.69 -47.32 3.81
C PRO A 59 13.83 -48.07 2.47
#